data_AF-A0A6L7QG64-F1
#
_entry.id   AF-A0A6L7QG64-F1
#
_cell.length_a   1.000
_cell.length_b   1.000
_cell.length_c   1.000
_cell.angle_alpha   90.00
_cell.angle_beta   90.00
_cell.angle_gamma   90.00
#
_symmetry.space_group_name_H-M   'P 1'
#
loop_
_entity.id
_entity.type
_entity.pdbx_description
1 polymer ?
#
loop_
_entity_poly.entity_id
_entity_poly.type
_entity_poly.pdbx_seq_one_letter_code
_entity_poly.pdbx_strand_id
1 'polypeptide(L)'
;AVGSVDGPLCAAPELWMAIWNAYQAGDLAATQAAQERANAFHNTVIQFGYFGSILAVVGQRIGMECGAPRRPLRAVSSEERETLLAQVEALGLSN
;
A
#
# COMPACT_ATOMS: atom_id res chain seq x y z
N ALA A 1 4.41 -19.27 -10.12
CA ALA A 1 5.47 -18.28 -9.82
C ALA A 1 6.02 -18.56 -8.42
N VAL A 2 7.26 -18.15 -8.10
CA VAL A 2 7.92 -18.41 -6.79
C VAL A 2 8.14 -17.13 -5.97
N GLY A 3 7.46 -16.04 -6.32
CA GLY A 3 7.57 -14.74 -5.66
C GLY A 3 6.82 -13.65 -6.42
N SER A 4 6.89 -12.42 -5.90
CA SER A 4 6.30 -11.22 -6.50
C SER A 4 7.25 -10.03 -6.41
N VAL A 5 7.24 -9.19 -7.46
CA VAL A 5 7.85 -7.85 -7.46
C VAL A 5 6.72 -6.87 -7.72
N ASP A 6 6.32 -6.16 -6.69
CA ASP A 6 5.22 -5.19 -6.72
C ASP A 6 5.69 -3.85 -6.14
N GLY A 7 4.99 -2.77 -6.42
CA GLY A 7 5.33 -1.47 -5.84
C GLY A 7 4.69 -1.20 -4.47
N PRO A 8 3.40 -1.50 -4.20
CA PRO A 8 2.80 -1.12 -2.94
C PRO A 8 3.32 -1.94 -1.74
N LEU A 9 4.03 -3.04 -1.98
CA LEU A 9 4.74 -3.79 -0.94
C LEU A 9 5.80 -2.96 -0.22
N CYS A 10 6.29 -1.85 -0.80
CA CYS A 10 7.22 -0.95 -0.10
C CYS A 10 6.54 -0.18 1.03
N ALA A 11 5.22 -0.01 0.93
CA ALA A 11 4.40 0.73 1.88
C ALA A 11 3.67 -0.21 2.86
N ALA A 12 3.29 -1.42 2.45
CA ALA A 12 2.57 -2.36 3.31
C ALA A 12 3.03 -3.82 3.12
N PRO A 13 4.31 -4.14 3.38
CA PRO A 13 4.86 -5.47 3.12
C PRO A 13 4.10 -6.59 3.85
N GLU A 14 3.51 -6.31 5.00
CA GLU A 14 2.71 -7.24 5.80
C GLU A 14 1.50 -7.81 5.03
N LEU A 15 0.93 -7.07 4.08
CA LEU A 15 -0.20 -7.54 3.27
C LEU A 15 0.23 -8.63 2.27
N TRP A 16 1.39 -8.45 1.63
CA TRP A 16 1.97 -9.47 0.74
C TRP A 16 2.48 -10.67 1.52
N MET A 17 3.05 -10.45 2.71
CA MET A 17 3.44 -11.54 3.61
C MET A 17 2.23 -12.37 4.05
N ALA A 18 1.08 -11.76 4.32
CA ALA A 18 -0.14 -12.48 4.66
C ALA A 18 -0.62 -13.38 3.50
N ILE A 19 -0.63 -12.87 2.26
CA ILE A 19 -0.94 -13.66 1.06
C ILE A 19 0.03 -14.84 0.93
N TRP A 20 1.33 -14.56 1.01
CA TRP A 20 2.37 -15.57 0.87
C TRP A 20 2.24 -16.68 1.92
N ASN A 21 2.09 -16.31 3.20
CA ASN A 21 1.99 -17.27 4.29
C ASN A 21 0.73 -18.14 4.18
N ALA A 22 -0.42 -17.55 3.83
CA ALA A 22 -1.65 -18.31 3.60
C ALA A 22 -1.52 -19.28 2.43
N TYR A 23 -0.90 -18.84 1.34
CA TYR A 23 -0.64 -19.68 0.18
C TYR A 23 0.30 -20.84 0.50
N GLN A 24 1.40 -20.58 1.23
CA GLN A 24 2.33 -21.62 1.68
C GLN A 24 1.68 -22.64 2.63
N ALA A 25 0.67 -22.23 3.40
CA ALA A 25 -0.11 -23.13 4.25
C ALA A 25 -1.14 -23.97 3.47
N GLY A 26 -1.34 -23.70 2.18
CA GLY A 26 -2.37 -24.36 1.35
C GLY A 26 -3.79 -23.86 1.62
N ASP A 27 -3.96 -22.79 2.40
CA ASP A 27 -5.27 -22.22 2.72
C ASP A 27 -5.68 -21.19 1.66
N LEU A 28 -6.39 -21.67 0.63
CA LEU A 28 -6.83 -20.83 -0.48
C LEU A 28 -7.88 -19.78 -0.07
N ALA A 29 -8.71 -20.08 0.92
CA ALA A 29 -9.70 -19.14 1.41
C ALA A 29 -9.03 -17.98 2.16
N ALA A 30 -8.07 -18.28 3.04
CA ALA A 30 -7.26 -17.26 3.70
C ALA A 30 -6.39 -16.48 2.69
N THR A 31 -5.87 -17.14 1.65
CA THR A 31 -5.10 -16.49 0.58
C THR A 31 -5.95 -15.44 -0.14
N GLN A 32 -7.19 -15.79 -0.51
CA GLN A 32 -8.11 -14.86 -1.16
C GLN A 32 -8.47 -13.69 -0.23
N ALA A 33 -8.79 -13.95 1.04
CA ALA A 33 -9.11 -12.89 2.00
C ALA A 33 -7.91 -11.93 2.22
N ALA A 34 -6.68 -12.46 2.26
CA ALA A 34 -5.48 -11.64 2.32
C ALA A 34 -5.27 -10.81 1.05
N GLN A 35 -5.54 -11.39 -0.12
CA GLN A 35 -5.49 -10.67 -1.40
C GLN A 35 -6.52 -9.54 -1.45
N GLU A 36 -7.73 -9.75 -0.94
CA GLU A 36 -8.77 -8.72 -0.87
C GLU A 36 -8.35 -7.53 0.01
N ARG A 37 -7.66 -7.78 1.13
CA ARG A 37 -7.06 -6.71 1.95
C ARG A 37 -5.95 -5.95 1.22
N ALA A 38 -5.06 -6.67 0.51
CA ALA A 38 -4.03 -6.04 -0.31
C ALA A 38 -4.64 -5.20 -1.46
N ASN A 39 -5.73 -5.68 -2.06
CA ASN A 39 -6.46 -4.96 -3.10
C ASN A 39 -7.13 -3.70 -2.54
N ALA A 40 -7.70 -3.74 -1.34
CA ALA A 40 -8.26 -2.56 -0.68
C ALA A 40 -7.19 -1.48 -0.50
N PHE A 41 -6.02 -1.85 0.00
CA PHE A 41 -4.87 -0.93 0.09
C PHE A 41 -4.48 -0.39 -1.29
N HIS A 42 -4.23 -1.27 -2.26
CA HIS A 42 -3.85 -0.88 -3.63
C HIS A 42 -4.84 0.12 -4.26
N ASN A 43 -6.14 -0.15 -4.13
CA ASN A 43 -7.20 0.71 -4.65
C ASN A 43 -7.18 2.10 -3.99
N THR A 44 -6.98 2.16 -2.66
CA THR A 44 -6.78 3.42 -1.94
C THR A 44 -5.61 4.21 -2.51
N VAL A 45 -4.45 3.58 -2.76
CA VAL A 45 -3.27 4.32 -3.24
C VAL A 45 -3.41 4.80 -4.69
N ILE A 46 -4.07 4.01 -5.54
CA ILE A 46 -4.29 4.39 -6.94
C ILE A 46 -5.28 5.56 -7.08
N GLN A 47 -6.27 5.67 -6.18
CA GLN A 47 -7.29 6.73 -6.23
C GLN A 47 -6.68 8.14 -6.23
N PHE A 48 -5.56 8.34 -5.55
CA PHE A 48 -4.89 9.65 -5.43
C PHE A 48 -3.69 9.80 -6.40
N GLY A 49 -3.46 8.80 -7.25
CA GLY A 49 -2.32 8.70 -8.15
C GLY A 49 -1.18 7.90 -7.52
N TYR A 50 -0.72 6.87 -8.23
CA TYR A 50 0.12 5.80 -7.68
C TYR A 50 1.41 6.27 -6.98
N PHE A 51 2.30 6.96 -7.70
CA PHE A 51 3.65 7.27 -7.20
C PHE A 51 3.67 8.28 -6.06
N GLY A 52 2.90 9.37 -6.16
CA GLY A 52 2.83 10.39 -5.10
C GLY A 52 2.20 9.84 -3.83
N SER A 53 1.16 9.02 -3.98
CA SER A 53 0.45 8.42 -2.85
C SER A 53 1.29 7.37 -2.14
N ILE A 54 2.02 6.52 -2.88
CA ILE A 54 2.94 5.56 -2.27
C ILE A 54 4.04 6.24 -1.47
N LEU A 55 4.68 7.29 -2.01
CA LEU A 55 5.71 8.03 -1.27
C LEU A 55 5.14 8.66 0.01
N ALA A 56 3.92 9.19 -0.03
CA ALA A 56 3.26 9.73 1.15
C ALA A 56 2.99 8.67 2.22
N VAL A 57 2.51 7.48 1.83
CA VAL A 57 2.27 6.37 2.76
C VAL A 57 3.57 5.83 3.34
N VAL A 58 4.58 5.56 2.50
CA VAL A 58 5.91 5.11 2.97
C VAL A 58 6.47 6.11 3.97
N GLY A 59 6.44 7.40 3.62
CA GLY A 59 6.99 8.44 4.46
C GLY A 59 6.29 8.56 5.82
N GLN A 60 4.97 8.39 5.84
CA GLN A 60 4.21 8.33 7.10
C GLN A 60 4.63 7.12 7.94
N ARG A 61 4.75 5.93 7.32
CA ARG A 61 5.11 4.71 8.04
C ARG A 61 6.52 4.72 8.60
N ILE A 62 7.49 5.25 7.85
CA ILE A 62 8.88 5.32 8.33
C ILE A 62 9.17 6.59 9.16
N GLY A 63 8.20 7.51 9.28
CA GLY A 63 8.35 8.76 10.01
C GLY A 63 9.29 9.78 9.33
N MET A 64 9.47 9.71 8.01
CA MET A 64 10.36 10.60 7.25
C MET A 64 9.73 10.99 5.91
N GLU A 65 9.85 12.25 5.50
CA GLU A 65 9.31 12.72 4.22
C GLU A 65 10.07 12.09 3.03
N CYS A 66 9.34 11.53 2.06
CA CYS A 66 9.92 10.79 0.93
C CYS A 66 9.97 11.59 -0.38
N GLY A 67 9.67 12.87 -0.35
CA GLY A 67 9.66 13.78 -1.48
C GLY A 67 8.46 13.57 -2.42
N ALA A 68 8.49 14.34 -3.50
CA ALA A 68 7.51 14.25 -4.58
C ALA A 68 8.10 13.53 -5.79
N PRO A 69 7.28 12.78 -6.55
CA PRO A 69 7.73 12.20 -7.80
C PRO A 69 8.07 13.30 -8.82
N ARG A 70 9.03 13.02 -9.71
CA ARG A 70 9.41 13.96 -10.77
C ARG A 70 8.35 13.97 -11.88
N ARG A 71 8.11 15.15 -12.47
CA ARG A 71 7.26 15.30 -13.66
C ARG A 71 7.68 14.33 -14.78
N PRO A 72 6.72 13.76 -15.54
CA PRO A 72 5.29 14.11 -15.59
C PRO A 72 4.41 13.51 -14.49
N LEU A 73 4.98 12.72 -13.58
CA LEU A 73 4.23 12.14 -12.46
C LEU A 73 3.79 13.25 -11.49
N ARG A 74 2.52 13.18 -11.06
CA ARG A 74 1.89 14.17 -10.20
C ARG A 74 2.23 13.90 -8.72
N ALA A 75 2.54 14.95 -7.98
CA ALA A 75 2.58 14.90 -6.52
C ALA A 75 1.16 14.85 -5.94
N VAL A 76 1.01 14.27 -4.75
CA VAL A 76 -0.25 14.33 -4.00
C VAL A 76 -0.36 15.70 -3.33
N SER A 77 -1.55 16.33 -3.34
CA SER A 77 -1.76 17.60 -2.62
C SER A 77 -1.78 17.39 -1.10
N SER A 78 -1.71 18.46 -0.31
CA SER A 78 -1.83 18.36 1.15
C SER A 78 -3.19 17.80 1.58
N GLU A 79 -4.30 18.22 0.94
CA GLU A 79 -5.64 17.69 1.27
C GLU A 79 -5.81 16.24 0.85
N GLU A 80 -5.31 15.88 -0.34
CA GLU A 80 -5.28 14.49 -0.82
C GLU A 80 -4.45 13.61 0.11
N ARG A 81 -3.30 14.11 0.59
CA ARG A 81 -2.42 13.39 1.53
C ARG A 81 -3.14 13.10 2.83
N GLU A 82 -3.81 14.08 3.44
CA GLU A 82 -4.55 13.88 4.68
C GLU A 82 -5.65 12.83 4.51
N THR A 83 -6.41 12.93 3.42
CA THR A 83 -7.49 11.98 3.10
C THR A 83 -6.94 10.57 2.86
N LEU A 84 -5.85 10.45 2.09
CA LEU A 84 -5.17 9.19 1.80
C LEU A 84 -4.70 8.52 3.09
N LEU A 85 -4.02 9.25 3.97
CA LEU A 85 -3.46 8.70 5.21
C LEU A 85 -4.58 8.24 6.16
N ALA A 86 -5.67 8.99 6.26
CA ALA A 86 -6.84 8.57 7.04
C ALA A 86 -7.48 7.27 6.49
N GLN A 87 -7.55 7.12 5.16
CA GLN A 87 -8.07 5.89 4.55
C GLN A 87 -7.14 4.69 4.78
N VAL A 88 -5.82 4.90 4.71
CA VAL A 88 -4.82 3.86 5.01
C VAL A 88 -4.87 3.45 6.48
N GLU A 89 -5.02 4.40 7.40
CA GLU A 89 -5.22 4.13 8.83
C GLU A 89 -6.50 3.33 9.09
N ALA A 90 -7.60 3.64 8.39
CA ALA A 90 -8.84 2.86 8.48
C ALA A 90 -8.71 1.39 8.01
N LEU A 91 -7.69 1.07 7.21
CA LEU A 91 -7.33 -0.30 6.84
C LEU A 91 -6.49 -1.03 7.91
N GLY A 92 -6.18 -0.35 9.02
CA GLY A 92 -5.34 -0.87 10.11
C GLY A 92 -3.85 -0.84 9.78
N LEU A 93 -3.41 0.08 8.93
CA LEU A 93 -2.01 0.23 8.49
C LEU A 93 -1.32 1.46 9.13
N SER A 94 -1.75 1.84 10.33
CA SER A 94 -1.07 2.85 11.15
C SER A 94 0.20 2.30 11.81
N ASN A 95 1.08 3.21 12.23
CA ASN A 95 2.30 2.87 12.98
C ASN A 95 1.99 2.31 14.37
#